data_AF-A1SCT0-F1
#
_entry.id   AF-A1SCT0-F1
#
_cell.length_a   1.000
_cell.length_b   1.000
_cell.length_c   1.000
_cell.angle_alpha   90.00
_cell.angle_beta   90.00
_cell.angle_gamma   90.00
#
_symmetry.space_group_name_H-M   'P 1'
#
loop_
_entity.id
_entity.type
_entity.pdbx_description
1 polymer ?
#
loop_
_entity_poly.entity_id
_entity_poly.type
_entity_poly.pdbx_seq_one_letter_code
_entity_poly.pdbx_strand_id
1 'polypeptide(L)'
;MFDIHCNACGKHQLLSISRIRQLVNHEQGIEVIFECWCGTQGAYWTGKNARPGDSRTIDSSGVPSAWPCVRGRNTCRATDR
;
A
#
# COMPACT_ATOMS: atom_id res chain seq x y z
N MET A 1 17.22 1.71 2.22
CA MET A 1 16.25 2.08 3.28
C MET A 1 15.04 2.66 2.55
N PHE A 2 13.83 2.28 2.94
CA PHE A 2 12.60 2.69 2.25
C PHE A 2 11.82 3.67 3.14
N ASP A 3 11.57 4.89 2.67
CA ASP A 3 10.64 5.81 3.32
C ASP A 3 9.23 5.51 2.80
N ILE A 4 8.35 5.09 3.70
CA ILE A 4 6.99 4.66 3.36
C ILE A 4 6.01 5.33 4.31
N HIS A 5 4.94 5.90 3.75
CA HIS A 5 3.79 6.33 4.53
C HIS A 5 2.87 5.15 4.82
N CYS A 6 2.73 4.81 6.09
CA CYS A 6 1.84 3.74 6.52
C CYS A 6 0.45 4.32 6.82
N ASN A 7 -0.55 3.96 6.01
CA ASN A 7 -1.93 4.42 6.24
C ASN A 7 -2.54 3.87 7.54
N ALA A 8 -2.09 2.72 8.04
CA ALA A 8 -2.63 2.12 9.27
C ALA A 8 -2.28 2.92 10.53
N CYS A 9 -1.06 3.47 10.60
CA CYS A 9 -0.64 4.31 11.73
C CYS A 9 -0.55 5.81 11.38
N GLY A 10 -0.78 6.16 10.10
CA GLY A 10 -0.71 7.52 9.57
C GLY A 10 0.68 8.15 9.56
N LYS A 11 1.76 7.38 9.75
CA LYS A 11 3.12 7.91 9.93
C LYS A 11 4.04 7.51 8.78
N HIS A 12 4.98 8.41 8.47
CA HIS A 12 6.15 8.09 7.65
C HIS A 12 7.10 7.22 8.47
N GLN A 13 7.51 6.11 7.88
CA GLN A 13 8.41 5.16 8.53
C GLN A 13 9.54 4.83 7.58
N LEU A 14 10.74 4.76 8.14
CA LEU A 14 11.88 4.18 7.46
C LEU A 14 11.90 2.67 7.72
N LEU A 15 11.67 1.89 6.67
CA LEU A 15 11.76 0.44 6.71
C LEU A 15 13.16 -0.02 6.29
N SER A 16 13.72 -0.91 7.10
CA SER A 16 14.93 -1.68 6.80
C SER A 16 14.60 -2.85 5.88
N ILE A 17 15.62 -3.38 5.19
CA ILE A 17 15.46 -4.55 4.30
C ILE A 17 14.86 -5.76 5.04
N SER A 18 15.16 -5.92 6.33
CA SER A 18 14.61 -6.99 7.18
C SER A 18 13.09 -6.97 7.35
N ARG A 19 12.43 -5.84 7.08
CA ARG A 19 10.96 -5.71 7.12
C ARG A 19 10.30 -5.92 5.77
N ILE A 20 11.07 -6.09 4.71
CA ILE A 20 10.56 -6.41 3.38
C ILE A 20 10.26 -7.91 3.35
N ARG A 21 9.02 -8.24 3.00
CA ARG A 21 8.52 -9.62 2.93
C ARG A 21 8.66 -10.17 1.53
N GLN A 22 8.37 -9.36 0.52
CA GLN A 22 8.45 -9.78 -0.88
C GLN A 22 8.70 -8.60 -1.79
N LEU A 23 9.35 -8.88 -2.92
CA LEU A 23 9.55 -7.94 -4.03
C LEU A 23 9.01 -8.61 -5.29
N VAL A 24 8.03 -7.99 -5.92
CA VAL A 24 7.43 -8.49 -7.17
C VAL A 24 7.71 -7.47 -8.26
N ASN A 25 8.35 -7.92 -9.34
CA ASN A 25 8.61 -7.05 -10.49
C ASN A 25 7.45 -7.17 -11.47
N HIS A 26 6.78 -6.05 -11.73
CA HIS A 26 5.71 -5.93 -12.70
C HIS A 26 6.13 -4.97 -13.81
N GLU A 27 5.43 -5.00 -14.95
CA GLU A 27 5.69 -4.04 -16.05
C GLU A 27 5.54 -2.57 -15.61
N GLN A 28 4.66 -2.34 -14.62
CA GLN A 28 4.32 -1.04 -14.05
C GLN A 28 5.35 -0.55 -13.01
N GLY A 29 6.28 -1.39 -12.59
CA GLY A 29 7.22 -1.11 -11.50
C GLY A 29 7.39 -2.29 -10.55
N ILE A 30 8.09 -2.06 -9.46
CA ILE A 30 8.37 -3.08 -8.44
C ILE A 30 7.39 -2.86 -7.28
N GLU A 31 6.59 -3.88 -6.99
CA GLU A 31 5.75 -3.93 -5.81
C GLU A 31 6.57 -4.48 -4.63
N VAL A 32 6.67 -3.67 -3.58
CA VAL A 32 7.37 -4.01 -2.35
C VAL A 32 6.34 -4.33 -1.29
N ILE A 33 6.24 -5.60 -0.91
CA ILE A 33 5.41 -6.05 0.21
C ILE A 33 6.25 -5.98 1.47
N PHE A 34 5.77 -5.28 2.49
CA PHE A 34 6.49 -5.02 3.73
C PHE A 34 5.59 -5.18 4.95
N GLU A 35 6.23 -5.28 6.11
CA GLU A 35 5.57 -5.18 7.41
C GLU A 35 6.00 -3.90 8.13
N CYS A 36 5.03 -3.02 8.38
CA CYS A 36 5.27 -1.78 9.12
C CYS A 36 5.66 -2.03 10.57
N TRP A 37 6.24 -1.02 11.23
CA TRP A 37 6.57 -1.10 12.65
C TRP A 37 5.35 -1.30 13.55
N CYS A 38 4.15 -0.96 13.08
CA CYS A 38 2.89 -1.24 13.76
C CYS A 38 2.39 -2.69 13.59
N GLY A 39 3.10 -3.54 12.85
CA GLY A 39 2.73 -4.94 12.57
C GLY A 39 1.76 -5.12 11.40
N THR A 40 1.29 -4.04 10.78
CA THR A 40 0.41 -4.12 9.60
C THR A 40 1.21 -4.38 8.34
N GLN A 41 0.68 -5.23 7.46
CA GLN A 41 1.25 -5.45 6.14
C GLN A 41 0.84 -4.33 5.17
N GLY A 42 1.74 -4.00 4.26
CA GLY A 42 1.46 -3.05 3.20
C GLY A 42 2.22 -3.37 1.95
N ALA A 43 1.79 -2.76 0.86
CA ALA A 43 2.45 -2.78 -0.43
C ALA A 43 2.77 -1.34 -0.86
N TYR A 44 3.97 -1.16 -1.40
CA TYR A 44 4.42 0.10 -1.95
C TYR A 44 5.03 -0.12 -3.33
N TRP A 45 4.62 0.69 -4.29
CA TRP A 45 5.18 0.66 -5.63
C TRP A 45 6.41 1.54 -5.74
N THR A 46 7.49 0.99 -6.29
CA THR A 46 8.74 1.70 -6.57
C THR A 46 9.22 1.47 -7.99
N GLY A 47 10.11 2.34 -8.48
CA GLY A 47 10.69 2.27 -9.82
C GLY A 47 10.18 3.32 -10.78
N LYS A 48 10.69 3.29 -12.01
CA LYS A 48 10.58 4.37 -13.01
C LYS A 48 9.13 4.64 -13.47
N ASN A 49 8.30 3.60 -13.44
CA ASN A 49 6.90 3.63 -13.88
C ASN A 49 5.92 3.75 -12.71
N ALA A 50 6.41 3.73 -11.46
CA ALA A 50 5.56 3.84 -10.28
C ALA A 50 5.06 5.28 -10.09
N ARG A 51 3.77 5.43 -9.76
CA ARG A 51 3.23 6.73 -9.37
C ARG A 51 3.70 7.08 -7.96
N PRO A 52 4.26 8.29 -7.72
CA PRO A 52 4.63 8.73 -6.39
C PRO A 52 3.42 8.66 -5.45
N GLY A 53 3.54 7.94 -4.34
CA GLY A 53 2.48 7.82 -3.32
C GLY A 53 1.49 6.68 -3.53
N ASP A 54 1.71 5.74 -4.46
CA ASP A 54 0.91 4.50 -4.54
C ASP A 54 1.34 3.48 -3.46
N SER A 55 1.18 3.88 -2.20
CA SER A 55 1.30 3.02 -1.02
C SER A 55 -0.09 2.58 -0.57
N ARG A 56 -0.32 1.27 -0.55
CA ARG A 56 -1.59 0.68 -0.13
C ARG A 56 -1.33 -0.20 1.09
N THR A 57 -2.07 0.03 2.16
CA THR A 57 -2.14 -0.95 3.25
C THR A 57 -3.01 -2.11 2.80
N ILE A 58 -2.48 -3.32 2.97
CA ILE A 58 -3.25 -4.55 2.79
C ILE A 58 -3.77 -4.86 4.19
N ASP A 59 -5.06 -4.64 4.42
CA ASP A 59 -5.67 -5.14 5.65
C ASP A 59 -5.68 -6.68 5.64
N SER A 60 -5.94 -7.29 6.79
CA SER A 60 -6.03 -8.74 6.93
C SER A 60 -7.13 -9.40 6.06
N SER A 61 -7.91 -8.60 5.33
CA SER A 61 -8.99 -8.98 4.41
C SER A 61 -8.56 -8.94 2.94
N GLY A 62 -7.33 -8.48 2.62
CA GLY A 62 -6.86 -8.37 1.23
C GLY A 62 -7.51 -7.24 0.42
N VAL A 63 -8.19 -6.29 1.07
CA VAL A 63 -8.92 -5.21 0.39
C VAL A 63 -8.13 -3.90 0.46
N PRO A 64 -7.88 -3.19 -0.67
CA PRO A 64 -7.22 -1.89 -0.64
C PRO A 64 -8.10 -0.86 0.07
N SER A 65 -7.61 -0.30 1.18
CA SER A 65 -8.33 0.61 2.09
C SER A 65 -8.59 2.02 1.51
N ALA A 66 -8.37 2.23 0.22
CA ALA A 66 -8.39 3.55 -0.43
C ALA A 66 -9.71 3.90 -1.15
N TRP A 67 -10.82 3.26 -0.78
CA TRP A 67 -12.14 3.63 -1.30
C TRP A 67 -12.92 4.33 -0.19
N PRO A 68 -13.34 5.60 -0.35
CA PRO A 68 -14.35 6.17 0.52
C PRO A 68 -15.68 5.47 0.21
N CYS A 69 -15.88 4.26 0.72
CA CYS A 69 -17.17 3.60 0.64
C CYS A 69 -18.07 4.33 1.66
N VAL A 70 -18.98 5.16 1.14
CA VAL A 70 -20.02 5.82 1.92
C VAL A 70 -20.83 4.73 2.62
N ARG A 71 -20.81 4.75 3.96
CA ARG A 71 -21.40 3.74 4.85
C ARG A 71 -22.88 3.48 4.43
N GLY A 72 -23.18 2.29 3.89
CA GLY A 72 -24.57 1.85 3.65
C GLY A 72 -24.93 1.21 2.29
N ARG A 73 -24.00 0.96 1.37
CA ARG A 73 -24.30 0.22 0.12
C ARG A 73 -23.15 -0.73 -0.26
N ASN A 74 -23.47 -1.99 -0.53
CA ASN A 74 -22.54 -3.09 -0.79
C ASN A 74 -21.86 -3.04 -2.18
N THR A 75 -21.87 -1.89 -2.86
CA THR A 75 -21.29 -1.73 -4.19
C THR A 75 -20.53 -0.40 -4.27
N CYS A 76 -19.20 -0.45 -4.25
CA CYS A 76 -18.35 0.72 -4.49
C CYS A 76 -18.18 0.84 -6.02
N ARG A 77 -18.89 1.80 -6.64
CA ARG A 77 -18.87 2.04 -8.09
C ARG A 77 -17.83 3.12 -8.42
N ALA A 78 -16.91 2.83 -9.33
CA ALA A 78 -15.98 3.82 -9.86
C ALA A 78 -16.78 4.99 -10.47
N THR A 79 -16.51 6.21 -10.01
CA THR A 79 -17.04 7.42 -10.64
C THR A 79 -16.01 7.86 -11.67
N ASP A 80 -16.27 7.52 -12.94
CA ASP A 80 -15.57 8.11 -14.09
C ASP A 80 -15.92 9.59 -14.14
N ARG A 81 -14.93 10.46 -14.35
CA ARG A 81 -15.16 11.89 -14.57
C ARG A 81 -14.77 12.26 -15.99
#